data_AF-A0A525D1R6-F1
#
_entry.id   AF-A0A525D1R6-F1
#
_cell.length_a   1.000
_cell.length_b   1.000
_cell.length_c   1.000
_cell.angle_alpha   90.00
_cell.angle_beta   90.00
_cell.angle_gamma   90.00
#
_symmetry.space_group_name_H-M   'P 1'
#
loop_
_entity.id
_entity.type
_entity.pdbx_description
1 polymer ?
#
loop_
_entity_poly.entity_id
_entity_poly.type
_entity_poly.pdbx_seq_one_letter_code
_entity_poly.pdbx_strand_id
1 'polypeptide(L)'
;MTDKAAIDKSNPAANWEGLIKLFLHRLEIPTKEDILFLHQRLDKLEQLIYQKTSTGRGTKSKTVEKRKTASSVVMDVISSYPKGTNFKTIKAATGFNDKKLRNIIFRLDKIKKIKRVRRGIYKKV
;
A
#
# COMPACT_ATOMS: atom_id res chain seq x y z
N MET A 1 0.18 48.89 -52.22
CA MET A 1 -1.02 49.53 -51.65
C MET A 1 -1.81 48.45 -50.92
N THR A 2 -1.59 48.28 -49.61
CA THR A 2 -2.43 48.83 -48.50
C THR A 2 -3.71 48.03 -48.35
N ASP A 3 -3.74 47.08 -47.41
CA ASP A 3 -4.16 47.24 -46.01
C ASP A 3 -5.67 47.05 -45.84
N LYS A 4 -6.04 46.02 -45.08
CA LYS A 4 -6.69 46.23 -43.78
C LYS A 4 -6.77 44.93 -42.98
N ALA A 5 -5.91 44.90 -41.96
CA ALA A 5 -6.15 44.17 -40.74
C ALA A 5 -7.42 44.67 -40.01
N ALA A 6 -7.86 43.85 -39.05
CA ALA A 6 -8.80 44.13 -37.98
C ALA A 6 -10.29 44.14 -38.36
N ILE A 7 -11.03 43.18 -37.80
CA ILE A 7 -11.94 43.40 -36.67
C ILE A 7 -12.25 42.00 -36.11
N ASP A 8 -11.37 41.51 -35.22
CA ASP A 8 -11.75 40.49 -34.25
C ASP A 8 -12.64 41.19 -33.20
N LYS A 9 -13.96 41.08 -33.39
CA LYS A 9 -14.95 41.59 -32.44
C LYS A 9 -14.89 40.69 -31.22
N SER A 10 -14.18 41.16 -30.19
CA SER A 10 -14.25 40.65 -28.82
C SER A 10 -15.69 40.28 -28.45
N ASN A 11 -16.00 38.98 -28.37
CA ASN A 11 -17.33 38.51 -28.01
C ASN A 11 -17.64 38.97 -26.58
N PRO A 12 -18.59 39.88 -26.35
CA PRO A 12 -18.87 40.43 -25.02
C PRO A 12 -19.28 39.35 -24.01
N ALA A 13 -19.83 38.23 -24.47
CA ALA A 13 -20.16 37.09 -23.61
C ALA A 13 -18.91 36.41 -23.01
N ALA A 14 -17.83 36.29 -23.78
CA ALA A 14 -16.56 35.70 -23.30
C ALA A 14 -15.90 36.60 -22.24
N ASN A 15 -16.01 37.92 -22.41
CA ASN A 15 -15.51 38.89 -21.43
C ASN A 15 -16.33 38.85 -20.13
N TRP A 16 -17.66 38.68 -20.23
CA TRP A 16 -18.55 38.56 -19.06
C TRP A 16 -18.30 37.28 -18.25
N GLU A 17 -18.10 36.14 -18.91
CA GLU A 17 -17.76 34.89 -18.22
C GLU A 17 -16.44 35.00 -17.45
N GLY A 18 -15.43 35.67 -18.03
CA GLY A 18 -14.16 35.93 -17.36
C GLY A 18 -14.30 36.79 -16.11
N LEU A 19 -15.15 37.83 -16.15
CA LEU A 19 -15.43 38.68 -14.99
C LEU A 19 -16.18 37.93 -13.88
N ILE A 20 -17.14 37.08 -14.25
CA ILE A 20 -17.86 36.22 -13.30
C ILE A 20 -16.90 35.23 -12.65
N LYS A 21 -16.01 34.58 -13.42
CA LYS A 21 -14.99 33.67 -12.89
C LYS A 21 -14.03 34.39 -11.92
N LEU A 22 -13.58 35.60 -12.27
CA LEU A 22 -12.72 36.42 -11.41
C LEU A 22 -13.44 36.82 -10.11
N PHE A 23 -14.72 37.18 -10.21
CA PHE A 23 -15.56 37.56 -9.07
C PHE A 23 -15.78 36.39 -8.12
N LEU A 24 -16.11 35.20 -8.64
CA LEU A 24 -16.28 33.98 -7.85
C LEU A 24 -14.98 33.60 -7.13
N HIS A 25 -13.84 33.69 -7.82
CA HIS A 25 -12.53 33.45 -7.21
C HIS A 25 -12.23 34.44 -6.07
N ARG A 26 -12.60 35.71 -6.22
CA ARG A 26 -12.39 36.74 -5.19
C ARG A 26 -13.27 36.54 -3.95
N LEU A 27 -14.42 35.90 -4.10
CA LEU A 27 -15.32 35.53 -3.01
C LEU A 27 -15.08 34.12 -2.46
N GLU A 28 -14.03 33.43 -2.92
CA GLU A 28 -13.71 32.03 -2.57
C GLU A 28 -14.86 31.05 -2.89
N ILE A 29 -15.73 31.39 -3.86
CA ILE A 29 -16.85 30.56 -4.25
C ILE A 29 -16.39 29.58 -5.34
N PRO A 30 -16.47 28.25 -5.12
CA PRO A 30 -16.05 27.28 -6.11
C PRO A 30 -16.95 27.32 -7.35
N THR A 31 -16.33 27.23 -8.52
CA THR A 31 -17.05 27.19 -9.79
C THR A 31 -17.58 25.78 -10.08
N LYS A 32 -18.47 25.65 -11.06
CA LYS A 32 -19.00 24.35 -11.49
C LYS A 32 -17.89 23.40 -11.98
N GLU A 33 -16.85 23.95 -12.59
CA GLU A 33 -15.68 23.20 -13.06
C GLU A 33 -14.89 22.61 -11.89
N ASP A 34 -14.73 23.37 -10.79
CA ASP A 34 -14.04 22.91 -9.58
C ASP A 34 -14.80 21.75 -8.91
N ILE A 35 -16.13 21.84 -8.86
CA ILE A 35 -17.00 20.78 -8.32
C ILE A 35 -16.89 19.51 -9.17
N LEU A 36 -16.90 19.66 -10.51
CA LEU A 36 -16.73 18.52 -11.42
C LEU A 36 -15.36 17.86 -11.23
N PHE A 37 -14.31 18.66 -11.06
CA PHE A 37 -12.96 18.16 -10.84
C PHE A 37 -12.83 17.41 -9.52
N LEU A 38 -13.48 17.89 -8.45
CA LEU A 38 -13.55 17.18 -7.17
C LEU A 38 -14.26 15.82 -7.33
N HIS A 39 -15.38 15.80 -8.05
CA HIS A 39 -16.10 14.56 -8.34
C HIS A 39 -15.22 13.55 -9.10
N GLN A 40 -14.54 14.00 -10.17
CA GLN A 40 -13.61 13.14 -10.93
C GLN A 40 -12.44 12.63 -10.11
N ARG A 41 -11.91 13.45 -9.18
CA ARG A 41 -10.85 13.02 -8.25
C ARG A 41 -11.37 11.97 -7.28
N LEU A 42 -12.58 12.15 -6.75
CA LEU A 42 -13.23 11.17 -5.89
C LEU A 42 -13.44 9.83 -6.61
N ASP A 43 -13.95 9.85 -7.85
CA ASP A 43 -14.12 8.63 -8.67
C ASP A 43 -12.80 7.88 -8.88
N LYS A 44 -11.71 8.60 -9.16
CA LYS A 44 -10.37 8.01 -9.30
C LYS A 44 -9.89 7.37 -8.00
N LEU A 45 -10.10 8.03 -6.87
CA LEU A 45 -9.74 7.48 -5.56
C LEU A 45 -10.57 6.26 -5.23
N GLU A 46 -11.88 6.30 -5.51
CA GLU A 46 -12.78 5.17 -5.38
C GLU A 46 -12.30 3.97 -6.22
N GLN A 47 -12.00 4.18 -7.50
CA GLN A 47 -11.44 3.16 -8.40
C GLN A 47 -10.13 2.59 -7.87
N LEU A 48 -9.21 3.42 -7.40
CA LEU A 48 -7.93 2.96 -6.85
C LEU A 48 -8.12 2.16 -5.56
N ILE A 49 -9.08 2.54 -4.72
CA ILE A 49 -9.43 1.79 -3.50
C ILE A 49 -10.04 0.44 -3.90
N TYR A 50 -11.00 0.40 -4.83
CA TYR A 50 -11.58 -0.85 -5.34
C TYR A 50 -10.56 -1.73 -6.08
N GLN A 51 -9.60 -1.15 -6.79
CA GLN A 51 -8.50 -1.87 -7.42
C GLN A 51 -7.53 -2.43 -6.37
N LYS A 52 -7.25 -1.67 -5.31
CA LYS A 52 -6.42 -2.11 -4.20
C LYS A 52 -7.10 -3.15 -3.32
N THR A 53 -8.43 -3.16 -3.21
CA THR A 53 -9.17 -4.23 -2.51
C THR A 53 -9.34 -5.49 -3.38
N SER A 54 -9.34 -5.37 -4.71
CA SER A 54 -9.34 -6.53 -5.62
C SER A 54 -7.93 -7.13 -5.83
N THR A 55 -6.87 -6.32 -5.79
CA THR A 55 -5.47 -6.77 -5.73
C THR A 55 -4.98 -7.02 -4.29
N GLY A 56 -5.81 -6.64 -3.32
CA GLY A 56 -5.61 -6.83 -1.89
C GLY A 56 -6.41 -8.02 -1.41
N ARG A 57 -5.79 -9.20 -1.51
CA ARG A 57 -6.19 -10.38 -0.71
C ARG A 57 -7.55 -11.00 -1.12
N GLY A 58 -7.62 -11.53 -2.34
CA GLY A 58 -8.71 -12.41 -2.78
C GLY A 58 -8.25 -13.41 -3.83
N THR A 59 -8.33 -14.70 -3.49
CA THR A 59 -7.76 -15.87 -4.16
C THR A 59 -8.50 -16.33 -5.41
N LYS A 60 -7.80 -16.65 -6.52
CA LYS A 60 -8.07 -17.81 -7.43
C LYS A 60 -6.76 -18.27 -8.10
N SER A 61 -6.08 -19.23 -7.49
CA SER A 61 -5.95 -20.64 -7.93
C SER A 61 -5.10 -20.86 -9.19
N LYS A 62 -3.82 -21.14 -8.97
CA LYS A 62 -3.15 -22.31 -9.55
C LYS A 62 -2.28 -22.93 -8.45
N THR A 63 -2.32 -24.26 -8.36
CA THR A 63 -1.50 -25.12 -7.51
C THR A 63 -0.02 -24.76 -7.60
N VAL A 64 0.42 -23.90 -6.70
CA VAL A 64 1.83 -23.66 -6.39
C VAL A 64 1.87 -23.73 -4.89
N GLU A 65 2.54 -24.76 -4.35
CA GLU A 65 2.80 -24.94 -2.93
C GLU A 65 3.02 -23.56 -2.30
N LYS A 66 2.17 -23.19 -1.34
CA LYS A 66 2.26 -21.91 -0.62
C LYS A 66 3.72 -21.70 -0.28
N ARG A 67 4.42 -20.80 -0.99
CA ARG A 67 5.83 -20.51 -0.74
C ARG A 67 5.90 -20.06 0.70
N LYS A 68 6.28 -20.99 1.58
CA LYS A 68 6.30 -20.77 3.02
C LYS A 68 7.24 -19.60 3.24
N THR A 69 6.73 -18.53 3.85
CA THR A 69 7.56 -17.39 4.22
C THR A 69 8.65 -17.88 5.17
N ALA A 70 9.84 -17.26 5.14
CA ALA A 70 10.94 -17.71 5.99
C ALA A 70 10.57 -17.76 7.49
N SER A 71 9.68 -16.86 7.94
CA SER A 71 9.14 -16.90 9.31
C SER A 71 8.21 -18.10 9.55
N SER A 72 7.36 -18.47 8.59
CA SER A 72 6.52 -19.66 8.69
C SER A 72 7.34 -20.95 8.74
N VAL A 73 8.41 -21.05 7.94
CA VAL A 73 9.31 -22.22 7.98
C VAL A 73 9.96 -22.37 9.35
N VAL A 74 10.49 -21.28 9.93
CA VAL A 74 11.08 -21.31 11.28
C VAL A 74 10.03 -21.63 12.35
N MET A 75 8.81 -21.10 12.21
CA MET A 75 7.70 -21.35 13.12
C MET A 75 7.26 -22.82 13.10
N ASP A 76 7.20 -23.43 11.91
CA ASP A 76 6.89 -24.84 11.74
C ASP A 76 7.94 -25.70 12.45
N VAL A 77 9.23 -25.43 12.22
CA VAL A 77 10.33 -26.12 12.90
C VAL A 77 10.20 -26.00 14.42
N ILE A 78 10.00 -24.79 14.97
CA ILE A 78 9.85 -24.61 16.42
C ILE A 78 8.59 -25.32 16.95
N SER A 79 7.51 -25.36 16.17
CA SER A 79 6.26 -26.04 16.53
C SER A 79 6.42 -27.56 16.61
N SER A 80 7.31 -28.15 15.82
CA SER A 80 7.60 -29.59 15.85
C SER A 80 8.29 -30.05 17.14
N TYR A 81 8.82 -29.14 17.97
CA TYR A 81 9.49 -29.48 19.24
C TYR A 81 8.67 -29.01 20.45
N PRO A 82 7.87 -29.87 21.11
CA PRO A 82 6.99 -29.46 22.22
C PRO A 82 7.72 -28.97 23.47
N LYS A 83 8.98 -29.40 23.66
CA LYS A 83 9.88 -28.96 24.75
C LYS A 83 10.68 -27.69 24.38
N GLY A 84 10.53 -27.20 23.16
CA GLY A 84 11.36 -26.15 22.58
C GLY A 84 12.61 -26.71 21.90
N THR A 85 13.24 -25.88 21.08
CA THR A 85 14.39 -26.24 20.25
C THR A 85 15.48 -25.17 20.34
N ASN A 86 16.71 -25.57 20.02
CA ASN A 86 17.88 -24.69 20.12
C ASN A 86 18.20 -24.01 18.77
N PHE A 87 19.01 -22.95 18.82
CA PHE A 87 19.39 -22.21 17.61
C PHE A 87 20.08 -23.08 16.54
N LYS A 88 20.94 -24.02 16.96
CA LYS A 88 21.69 -24.91 16.07
C LYS A 88 20.76 -25.88 15.32
N THR A 89 19.76 -26.43 16.01
CA THR A 89 18.75 -27.31 15.44
C THR A 89 17.86 -26.56 14.44
N ILE A 90 17.44 -25.34 14.77
CA ILE A 90 16.65 -24.52 13.82
C ILE A 90 17.49 -24.17 12.59
N LYS A 91 18.77 -23.81 12.77
CA LYS A 91 19.70 -23.52 11.66
C LYS A 91 19.88 -24.74 10.75
N ALA A 92 20.13 -25.91 11.32
CA ALA A 92 20.29 -27.15 10.56
C ALA A 92 19.02 -27.52 9.78
N ALA A 93 17.83 -27.34 10.38
CA ALA A 93 16.57 -27.64 9.72
C ALA A 93 16.17 -26.65 8.61
N THR A 94 16.58 -25.38 8.73
CA THR A 94 16.15 -24.32 7.80
C THR A 94 17.21 -23.90 6.77
N GLY A 95 18.48 -24.17 7.03
CA GLY A 95 19.60 -23.73 6.18
C GLY A 95 19.82 -22.21 6.16
N PHE A 96 19.19 -21.46 7.06
CA PHE A 96 19.32 -20.01 7.09
C PHE A 96 20.64 -19.56 7.73
N ASN A 97 21.25 -18.52 7.16
CA ASN A 97 22.40 -17.86 7.76
C ASN A 97 22.04 -17.23 9.13
N ASP A 98 23.01 -17.09 10.02
CA ASP A 98 22.85 -16.71 11.42
C ASP A 98 22.15 -15.37 11.58
N LYS A 99 22.53 -14.36 10.78
CA LYS A 99 21.88 -13.04 10.78
C LYS A 99 20.39 -13.14 10.42
N LYS A 100 20.06 -13.92 9.38
CA LYS A 100 18.68 -14.10 8.92
C LYS A 100 17.85 -14.82 9.97
N LEU A 101 18.37 -15.92 10.52
CA LEU A 101 17.68 -16.70 11.54
C LEU A 101 17.46 -15.89 12.83
N ARG A 102 18.47 -15.15 13.29
CA ARG A 102 18.36 -14.27 14.46
C ARG A 102 17.28 -13.21 14.28
N ASN A 103 17.22 -12.57 13.11
CA ASN A 103 16.19 -11.57 12.80
C ASN A 103 14.79 -12.18 12.78
N ILE A 104 14.64 -13.40 12.24
CA ILE A 104 13.35 -14.10 12.24
C ILE A 104 12.91 -14.42 13.67
N ILE A 105 13.80 -15.00 14.48
CA ILE A 105 13.52 -15.32 15.89
C ILE A 105 13.15 -14.05 16.66
N PHE A 106 13.89 -12.95 16.50
CA PHE A 106 13.59 -11.68 17.14
C PHE A 106 12.19 -11.16 16.78
N ARG A 107 11.79 -11.24 15.50
CA ARG A 107 10.44 -10.85 15.07
C ARG A 107 9.36 -11.76 15.64
N LEU A 108 9.59 -13.07 15.67
CA LEU A 108 8.63 -14.03 16.22
C LEU A 108 8.44 -13.83 17.73
N ASP A 109 9.50 -13.52 18.45
CA ASP A 109 9.49 -13.18 19.88
C ASP A 109 8.76 -11.85 20.13
N LYS A 110 9.04 -10.82 19.32
CA LYS A 110 8.34 -9.52 19.37
C LYS A 110 6.83 -9.65 19.18
N ILE A 111 6.38 -10.55 18.31
CA ILE A 111 4.94 -10.81 18.05
C ILE A 111 4.36 -11.85 19.04
N LYS A 112 5.14 -12.29 20.04
CA LYS A 112 4.76 -13.27 21.07
C LYS A 112 4.28 -14.62 20.51
N LYS A 113 4.79 -15.01 19.32
CA LYS A 113 4.50 -16.32 18.69
C LYS A 113 5.38 -17.43 19.25
N ILE A 114 6.56 -17.06 19.72
CA ILE A 114 7.49 -17.94 20.43
C ILE A 114 7.86 -17.27 21.74
N LYS A 115 8.31 -18.09 22.69
CA LYS A 115 8.91 -17.66 23.95
C LYS A 115 10.27 -18.28 24.10
N ARG A 116 11.18 -17.52 24.68
CA ARG A 116 12.49 -18.01 25.10
C ARG A 116 12.38 -18.65 26.49
N VAL A 117 12.54 -19.97 26.55
CA VAL A 117 12.46 -20.71 27.83
C VAL A 117 13.76 -20.60 28.60
N ARG A 118 14.90 -20.68 27.89
CA ARG A 118 16.26 -20.59 28.45
C ARG A 118 17.18 -19.89 27.45
N ARG A 119 18.42 -19.59 27.81
CA ARG A 119 19.41 -19.08 26.85
C ARG A 119 19.56 -20.05 25.68
N GLY A 120 19.17 -19.60 24.48
CA GLY A 120 19.27 -20.37 23.24
C GLY A 120 18.19 -21.43 23.03
N ILE A 121 17.15 -21.52 23.87
CA ILE A 121 16.03 -22.47 23.70
C ILE A 121 14.72 -21.70 23.49
N TYR A 122 14.05 -21.99 22.38
CA TYR A 122 12.82 -21.33 21.93
C TYR A 122 11.67 -22.33 21.87
N LYS A 123 10.51 -21.97 22.40
CA LYS A 123 9.29 -22.78 22.42
C LYS A 123 8.13 -21.97 21.87
N LYS A 124 7.21 -22.61 21.14
CA LYS A 124 5.96 -21.98 20.72
C LYS A 124 5.11 -21.57 21.94
N VAL A 125 4.51 -20.38 21.88
CA VAL A 125 3.50 -19.94 22.86
C VAL A 125 2.13 -20.48 22.48
#